data_AF-A0A090VTF6-F1
#
_entry.id   AF-A0A090VTF6-F1
#
_cell.length_a   1.000
_cell.length_b   1.000
_cell.length_c   1.000
_cell.angle_alpha   90.00
_cell.angle_beta   90.00
_cell.angle_gamma   90.00
#
_symmetry.space_group_name_H-M   'P 1'
#
loop_
_entity.id
_entity.type
_entity.pdbx_description
1 polymer ?
#
loop_
_entity_poly.entity_id
_entity_poly.type
_entity_poly.pdbx_seq_one_letter_code
_entity_poly.pdbx_strand_id
1 'polypeptide(L)'
;MEIYYFFFALSSDGTQVGLKLGIGLYDLDIKLIPISIDKIGLRDKTLDDVVLEILHQGQKELSIQKTYSIKDATLIRDYDKPGYGVITQNEKMAIRQLAQSEGILLDPVYSGRAFYGMIDHLQNNKIEKNSNVLFWHTGGLPATFYYAEELKD
;
A
#
# COMPACT_ATOMS: atom_id res chain seq x y z
N MET A 1 10.39 20.96 -6.25
CA MET A 1 9.45 20.38 -5.27
C MET A 1 9.89 18.93 -5.10
N GLU A 2 10.01 18.46 -3.87
CA GLU A 2 10.49 17.09 -3.63
C GLU A 2 9.34 16.11 -3.89
N ILE A 3 9.51 15.21 -4.88
CA ILE A 3 8.51 14.18 -5.19
C ILE A 3 8.53 13.15 -4.08
N TYR A 4 7.36 12.86 -3.51
CA TYR A 4 7.20 11.79 -2.53
C TYR A 4 6.57 10.56 -3.19
N TYR A 5 7.22 9.41 -3.05
CA TYR A 5 6.60 8.12 -3.29
C TYR A 5 6.03 7.60 -1.96
N PHE A 6 4.72 7.45 -1.91
CA PHE A 6 3.99 7.08 -0.70
C PHE A 6 3.55 5.62 -0.78
N PHE A 7 4.23 4.75 -0.06
CA PHE A 7 3.95 3.31 0.02
C PHE A 7 3.04 2.97 1.20
N PHE A 8 2.09 2.09 0.97
CA PHE A 8 1.18 1.57 2.00
C PHE A 8 0.53 0.27 1.56
N ALA A 9 0.04 -0.50 2.53
CA ALA A 9 -0.75 -1.70 2.27
C ALA A 9 -2.19 -1.34 1.88
N LEU A 10 -2.73 -1.99 0.85
CA LEU A 10 -4.14 -1.83 0.46
C LEU A 10 -4.84 -3.18 0.26
N SER A 11 -5.88 -3.42 1.04
CA SER A 11 -6.80 -4.56 0.88
C SER A 11 -8.25 -4.13 0.66
N SER A 12 -8.65 -3.01 1.28
CA SER A 12 -9.92 -2.33 1.04
C SER A 12 -9.67 -0.93 0.50
N ASP A 13 -10.64 -0.37 -0.22
CA ASP A 13 -10.57 0.87 -1.00
C ASP A 13 -10.28 2.16 -0.20
N GLY A 14 -10.86 2.31 1.00
CA GLY A 14 -10.97 3.61 1.67
C GLY A 14 -9.66 4.37 1.92
N THR A 15 -8.56 3.67 2.26
CA THR A 15 -7.26 4.32 2.53
C THR A 15 -6.71 5.04 1.30
N GLN A 16 -6.73 4.37 0.14
CA GLN A 16 -6.25 4.98 -1.10
C GLN A 16 -7.15 6.14 -1.53
N VAL A 17 -8.48 5.97 -1.40
CA VAL A 17 -9.44 7.01 -1.77
C VAL A 17 -9.20 8.28 -0.94
N GLY A 18 -9.14 8.16 0.38
CA GLY A 18 -8.91 9.30 1.26
C GLY A 18 -7.60 10.03 0.95
N LEU A 19 -6.50 9.29 0.76
CA LEU A 19 -5.21 9.84 0.39
C LEU A 19 -5.25 10.59 -0.93
N LYS A 20 -5.85 10.00 -1.97
CA LYS A 20 -5.92 10.58 -3.31
C LYS A 20 -6.80 11.83 -3.34
N LEU A 21 -7.92 11.83 -2.61
CA LEU A 21 -8.77 13.02 -2.45
C LEU A 21 -8.03 14.14 -1.71
N GLY A 22 -7.32 13.81 -0.63
CA GLY A 22 -6.50 14.78 0.10
C GLY A 22 -5.40 15.39 -0.77
N ILE A 23 -4.69 14.56 -1.55
CA ILE A 23 -3.73 15.03 -2.55
C ILE A 23 -4.37 16.00 -3.54
N GLY A 24 -5.57 15.70 -4.03
CA GLY A 24 -6.31 16.57 -4.96
C GLY A 24 -6.78 17.88 -4.33
N LEU A 25 -7.16 17.88 -3.04
CA LEU A 25 -7.61 19.08 -2.32
C LEU A 25 -6.48 20.07 -2.05
N TYR A 26 -5.29 19.56 -1.74
CA TYR A 26 -4.14 20.39 -1.33
C TYR A 26 -3.08 20.54 -2.44
N ASP A 27 -3.37 20.03 -3.63
CA ASP A 27 -2.46 20.06 -4.79
C ASP A 27 -1.05 19.53 -4.47
N LEU A 28 -0.99 18.38 -3.80
CA LEU A 28 0.27 17.80 -3.33
C LEU A 28 0.95 17.00 -4.45
N ASP A 29 2.27 17.14 -4.57
CA ASP A 29 3.09 16.35 -5.50
C ASP A 29 3.53 15.02 -4.88
N ILE A 30 2.54 14.13 -4.70
CA ILE A 30 2.72 12.82 -4.09
C ILE A 30 2.26 11.73 -5.07
N LYS A 31 3.14 10.76 -5.31
CA LYS A 31 2.86 9.53 -6.06
C LYS A 31 2.50 8.42 -5.09
N LEU A 32 1.22 8.05 -5.03
CA LEU A 32 0.76 6.91 -4.22
C LEU A 32 1.21 5.59 -4.85
N ILE A 33 1.75 4.69 -4.03
CA ILE A 33 2.17 3.34 -4.39
C ILE A 33 1.45 2.33 -3.46
N PRO A 34 0.14 2.11 -3.67
CA PRO A 34 -0.64 1.15 -2.90
C PRO A 34 -0.22 -0.27 -3.27
N ILE A 35 0.35 -1.01 -2.33
CA ILE A 35 0.69 -2.43 -2.52
C ILE A 35 -0.55 -3.28 -2.23
N SER A 36 -0.98 -4.03 -3.23
CA SER A 36 -2.12 -4.94 -3.14
C SER A 36 -1.87 -6.02 -2.10
N ILE A 37 -2.80 -6.13 -1.16
CA ILE A 37 -2.94 -7.22 -0.21
C ILE A 37 -4.20 -7.96 -0.62
N ASP A 38 -4.04 -8.98 -1.47
CA ASP A 38 -5.14 -9.77 -2.03
C ASP A 38 -6.15 -10.13 -0.94
N LYS A 39 -7.39 -9.71 -1.10
CA LYS A 39 -8.54 -10.20 -0.34
C LYS A 39 -9.62 -10.50 -1.37
N ILE A 40 -9.74 -11.78 -1.72
CA ILE A 40 -10.77 -12.27 -2.64
C ILE A 40 -12.15 -11.81 -2.12
N GLY A 41 -12.88 -11.02 -2.91
CA GLY A 41 -14.19 -10.55 -2.46
C GLY A 41 -14.93 -9.51 -3.30
N LEU A 42 -14.53 -9.25 -4.55
CA LEU A 42 -15.26 -8.32 -5.42
C LEU A 42 -15.77 -9.10 -6.62
N ARG A 43 -17.09 -9.33 -6.66
CA ARG A 43 -17.82 -10.18 -7.64
C ARG A 43 -17.40 -9.90 -9.09
N ASP A 44 -18.02 -8.89 -9.72
CA ASP A 44 -17.88 -8.57 -11.15
C ASP A 44 -16.96 -7.36 -11.40
N LYS A 45 -16.31 -6.84 -10.36
CA LYS A 45 -15.48 -5.63 -10.40
C LYS A 45 -14.11 -5.87 -9.80
N THR A 46 -13.10 -5.20 -10.35
CA THR A 46 -11.78 -5.16 -9.72
C THR A 46 -11.75 -4.17 -8.56
N LEU A 47 -10.76 -4.28 -7.66
CA LEU A 47 -10.58 -3.29 -6.60
C LEU A 47 -10.26 -1.89 -7.16
N ASP A 48 -9.56 -1.82 -8.30
CA ASP A 48 -9.30 -0.58 -9.03
C ASP A 48 -10.62 0.10 -9.45
N ASP A 49 -11.60 -0.67 -9.94
CA ASP A 49 -12.92 -0.13 -10.31
C ASP A 49 -13.66 0.43 -9.09
N VAL A 50 -13.64 -0.31 -7.98
CA VAL A 50 -14.27 0.11 -6.72
C VAL A 50 -13.62 1.39 -6.18
N VAL A 51 -12.29 1.47 -6.18
CA VAL A 51 -11.57 2.67 -5.76
C VAL A 51 -11.94 3.86 -6.65
N LEU A 52 -12.02 3.67 -7.97
CA LEU A 52 -12.41 4.75 -8.89
C LEU A 52 -13.84 5.26 -8.64
N GLU A 53 -14.78 4.35 -8.42
CA GLU A 53 -16.17 4.72 -8.11
C GLU A 53 -16.27 5.56 -6.84
N ILE A 54 -15.53 5.19 -5.79
CA ILE A 54 -15.54 5.92 -4.52
C ILE A 54 -14.75 7.23 -4.64
N LEU A 55 -13.70 7.29 -5.47
CA LEU A 55 -13.03 8.54 -5.82
C LEU A 55 -14.00 9.53 -6.46
N HIS A 56 -14.85 9.11 -7.41
CA HIS A 56 -15.84 9.99 -8.03
C HIS A 56 -16.91 10.45 -7.05
N GLN A 57 -17.33 9.59 -6.12
CA GLN A 57 -18.25 9.99 -5.04
C GLN A 57 -17.62 11.07 -4.15
N GLY A 58 -16.41 10.84 -3.65
CA GLY A 58 -15.69 11.81 -2.82
C GLY A 58 -15.31 13.08 -3.57
N GLN A 59 -14.99 13.00 -4.86
CA GLN A 59 -14.75 14.16 -5.71
C GLN A 59 -15.97 15.08 -5.74
N LYS A 60 -17.17 14.50 -5.93
CA LYS A 60 -18.44 15.24 -5.94
C LYS A 60 -18.74 15.84 -4.57
N GLU A 61 -18.59 15.06 -3.50
CA GLU A 61 -18.89 15.50 -2.13
C GLU A 61 -17.96 16.64 -1.67
N LEU A 62 -16.69 16.59 -2.03
CA LEU A 62 -15.67 17.56 -1.67
C LEU A 62 -15.51 18.70 -2.69
N SER A 63 -16.34 18.74 -3.74
CA SER A 63 -16.28 19.74 -4.83
C SER A 63 -14.90 19.88 -5.49
N ILE A 64 -14.17 18.76 -5.60
CA ILE A 64 -12.84 18.71 -6.20
C ILE A 64 -12.95 18.85 -7.72
N GLN A 65 -12.21 19.80 -8.30
CA GLN A 65 -12.22 20.07 -9.75
C GLN A 65 -11.38 19.07 -10.55
N LYS A 66 -10.42 18.40 -9.91
CA LYS A 66 -9.60 17.36 -10.53
C LYS A 66 -10.45 16.16 -10.91
N THR A 67 -10.29 15.67 -12.13
CA THR A 67 -10.91 14.44 -12.62
C THR A 67 -10.01 13.25 -12.34
N TYR A 68 -10.57 12.19 -11.76
CA TYR A 68 -9.87 10.92 -11.54
C TYR A 68 -10.16 9.92 -12.65
N SER A 69 -9.12 9.17 -13.02
CA SER A 69 -9.19 8.07 -13.98
C SER A 69 -8.79 6.75 -13.33
N ILE A 70 -8.91 5.63 -14.05
CA ILE A 70 -8.47 4.32 -13.54
C ILE A 70 -7.01 4.32 -13.06
N LYS A 71 -6.14 5.14 -13.67
CA LYS A 71 -4.73 5.30 -13.26
C LYS A 71 -4.57 5.85 -11.84
N ASP A 72 -5.57 6.60 -11.35
CA ASP A 72 -5.58 7.11 -9.97
C ASP A 72 -6.02 6.05 -8.95
N ALA A 73 -6.69 5.01 -9.44
CA ALA A 73 -7.23 3.92 -8.65
C ALA A 73 -6.36 2.66 -8.70
N THR A 74 -5.38 2.58 -9.59
CA THR A 74 -4.56 1.38 -9.79
C THR A 74 -3.74 1.00 -8.57
N LEU A 75 -3.76 -0.29 -8.24
CA LEU A 75 -2.90 -0.92 -7.23
C LEU A 75 -1.65 -1.53 -7.86
N ILE A 76 -0.57 -1.57 -7.10
CA ILE A 76 0.60 -2.37 -7.45
C ILE A 76 0.37 -3.82 -7.01
N ARG A 77 0.40 -4.73 -7.99
CA ARG A 77 0.18 -6.16 -7.83
C ARG A 77 1.52 -6.91 -7.84
N ASP A 78 1.45 -8.24 -7.85
CA ASP A 78 2.59 -9.20 -7.88
C ASP A 78 3.22 -9.55 -6.53
N TYR A 79 2.79 -8.92 -5.44
CA TYR A 79 3.25 -9.26 -4.08
C TYR A 79 2.28 -10.17 -3.32
N ASP A 80 1.11 -10.46 -3.91
CA ASP A 80 -0.03 -11.08 -3.25
C ASP A 80 -0.47 -12.43 -3.87
N LYS A 81 0.29 -12.95 -4.85
CA LYS A 81 0.05 -14.24 -5.51
C LYS A 81 -0.21 -15.43 -4.57
N PRO A 82 0.48 -15.56 -3.41
CA PRO A 82 0.22 -16.65 -2.46
C PRO A 82 -1.18 -16.61 -1.81
N GLY A 83 -1.88 -15.48 -1.90
CA GLY A 83 -3.20 -15.26 -1.31
C GLY A 83 -3.18 -14.45 -0.01
N TYR A 84 -4.38 -14.11 0.46
CA TYR A 84 -4.59 -13.36 1.70
C TYR A 84 -4.08 -14.14 2.93
N GLY A 85 -3.29 -13.47 3.78
CA GLY A 85 -2.81 -14.05 5.04
C GLY A 85 -1.78 -15.17 4.91
N VAL A 86 -1.32 -15.49 3.69
CA VAL A 86 -0.25 -16.45 3.45
C VAL A 86 1.09 -15.73 3.51
N ILE A 87 1.91 -16.07 4.51
CA ILE A 87 3.22 -15.46 4.77
C ILE A 87 4.28 -16.13 3.89
N THR A 88 5.09 -15.34 3.19
CA THR A 88 6.25 -15.82 2.44
C THR A 88 7.57 -15.35 3.04
N GLN A 89 8.68 -15.75 2.42
CA GLN A 89 10.00 -15.25 2.78
C GLN A 89 10.15 -13.74 2.57
N ASN A 90 9.37 -13.15 1.66
CA ASN A 90 9.40 -11.72 1.38
C ASN A 90 8.94 -10.91 2.59
N GLU A 91 7.80 -11.28 3.19
CA GLU A 91 7.29 -10.61 4.39
C GLU A 91 8.23 -10.84 5.58
N LYS A 92 8.72 -12.08 5.77
CA LYS A 92 9.67 -12.38 6.85
C LYS A 92 10.95 -11.56 6.73
N MET A 93 11.51 -11.45 5.53
CA MET A 93 12.69 -10.64 5.26
C MET A 93 12.42 -9.16 5.58
N ALA A 94 11.32 -8.60 5.08
CA ALA A 94 10.96 -7.21 5.32
C ALA A 94 10.75 -6.89 6.81
N ILE A 95 10.02 -7.76 7.53
CA ILE A 95 9.80 -7.65 8.98
C ILE A 95 11.14 -7.64 9.71
N ARG A 96 12.01 -8.64 9.45
CA ARG A 96 13.30 -8.74 10.12
C ARG A 96 14.21 -7.57 9.84
N GLN A 97 14.30 -7.16 8.58
CA GLN A 97 15.14 -6.06 8.17
C GLN A 97 14.77 -4.79 8.94
N LEU A 98 13.49 -4.39 8.92
CA LEU A 98 13.06 -3.16 9.59
C LEU A 98 13.14 -3.27 11.13
N ALA A 99 12.81 -4.44 11.69
CA ALA A 99 12.91 -4.68 13.11
C ALA A 99 14.36 -4.60 13.61
N GLN A 100 15.31 -5.14 12.85
CA GLN A 100 16.73 -5.16 13.24
C GLN A 100 17.42 -3.82 12.99
N SER A 101 17.04 -3.08 11.94
CA SER A 101 17.69 -1.80 11.62
C SER A 101 17.10 -0.64 12.41
N GLU A 102 15.78 -0.58 12.57
CA GLU A 102 15.07 0.59 13.15
C GLU A 102 14.25 0.28 14.40
N GLY A 103 14.15 -1.00 14.81
CA GLY A 103 13.32 -1.39 15.97
C GLY A 103 11.81 -1.28 15.73
N ILE A 104 11.38 -1.19 14.47
CA ILE A 104 9.96 -1.06 14.08
C ILE A 104 9.43 -2.42 13.60
N LEU A 105 8.34 -2.88 14.20
CA LEU A 105 7.72 -4.18 13.91
C LEU A 105 6.55 -4.04 12.93
N LEU A 106 6.67 -4.70 11.78
CA LEU A 106 5.60 -4.84 10.79
C LEU A 106 4.78 -6.11 11.07
N ASP A 107 3.50 -6.09 10.70
CA ASP A 107 2.66 -7.28 10.68
C ASP A 107 2.91 -8.11 9.41
N PRO A 108 2.68 -9.44 9.46
CA PRO A 108 3.01 -10.31 8.33
C PRO A 108 1.95 -10.39 7.23
N VAL A 109 0.77 -9.78 7.42
CA VAL A 109 -0.31 -9.84 6.43
C VAL A 109 -0.33 -8.58 5.55
N TYR A 110 -0.17 -7.40 6.15
CA TYR A 110 -0.32 -6.11 5.45
C TYR A 110 0.99 -5.36 5.30
N SER A 111 1.48 -4.81 6.40
CA SER A 111 2.59 -3.85 6.43
C SER A 111 3.92 -4.51 6.04
N GLY A 112 4.15 -5.78 6.40
CA GLY A 112 5.31 -6.56 5.95
C GLY A 112 5.36 -6.72 4.44
N ARG A 113 4.23 -7.07 3.81
CA ARG A 113 4.11 -7.22 2.35
C ARG A 113 4.27 -5.88 1.63
N ALA A 114 3.63 -4.83 2.13
CA ALA A 114 3.77 -3.50 1.56
C ALA A 114 5.20 -2.95 1.68
N PHE A 115 5.86 -3.21 2.81
CA PHE A 115 7.25 -2.80 3.02
C PHE A 115 8.21 -3.58 2.12
N TYR A 116 7.97 -4.88 1.92
CA TYR A 116 8.70 -5.64 0.91
C TYR A 116 8.52 -5.04 -0.49
N GLY A 117 7.28 -4.71 -0.86
CA GLY A 117 6.99 -4.04 -2.12
C GLY A 117 7.76 -2.73 -2.28
N MET A 118 7.89 -1.93 -1.21
CA MET A 118 8.73 -0.74 -1.21
C MET A 118 10.21 -1.04 -1.42
N ILE A 119 10.78 -2.01 -0.69
CA ILE A 119 12.18 -2.44 -0.84
C ILE A 119 12.43 -2.86 -2.29
N ASP A 120 11.54 -3.67 -2.89
CA ASP A 120 11.67 -4.11 -4.27
C ASP A 120 11.68 -2.93 -5.26
N HIS A 121 10.81 -1.93 -5.07
CA HIS A 121 10.81 -0.73 -5.93
C HIS A 121 12.11 0.06 -5.84
N LEU A 122 12.67 0.19 -4.64
CA LEU A 122 13.92 0.88 -4.39
C LEU A 122 15.10 0.13 -5.03
N GLN A 123 15.21 -1.17 -4.78
CA GLN A 123 16.32 -1.99 -5.28
C GLN A 123 16.31 -2.12 -6.81
N ASN A 124 15.12 -2.18 -7.42
CA ASN A 124 14.96 -2.36 -8.86
C ASN A 124 14.79 -1.03 -9.64
N ASN A 125 15.05 0.12 -9.02
CA ASN A 125 14.92 1.45 -9.65
C ASN A 125 13.54 1.68 -10.31
N LYS A 126 12.46 1.21 -9.66
CA LYS A 126 11.07 1.42 -10.13
C LYS A 126 10.51 2.79 -9.75
N ILE A 127 11.28 3.58 -8.99
CA ILE A 127 10.99 4.97 -8.67
C ILE A 127 12.16 5.87 -9.08
N GLU A 128 11.94 7.17 -9.19
CA GLU A 128 12.98 8.14 -9.50
C GLU A 128 14.08 8.15 -8.42
N LYS A 129 15.35 8.27 -8.85
CA LYS A 129 16.49 8.38 -7.94
C LYS A 129 16.45 9.71 -7.19
N ASN A 130 16.93 9.71 -5.94
CA ASN A 130 16.95 10.88 -5.06
C ASN A 130 15.56 11.47 -4.75
N SER A 131 14.49 10.70 -4.95
CA SER A 131 13.15 11.06 -4.47
C SER A 131 12.99 10.75 -2.99
N ASN A 132 12.06 11.46 -2.36
CA ASN A 132 11.68 11.15 -0.99
C ASN A 132 10.70 9.97 -0.97
N VAL A 133 10.81 9.14 0.05
CA VAL A 133 9.94 7.98 0.25
C VAL A 133 9.28 8.06 1.59
N LEU A 134 7.96 7.91 1.60
CA LEU A 134 7.14 7.81 2.79
C LEU A 134 6.50 6.42 2.82
N PHE A 135 6.76 5.66 3.87
CA PHE A 135 6.05 4.43 4.16
C PHE A 135 5.02 4.68 5.27
N TRP A 136 3.74 4.41 5.01
CA TRP A 136 2.73 4.45 6.06
C TRP A 136 2.59 3.08 6.71
N HIS A 137 3.14 3.00 7.91
CA HIS A 137 2.93 1.89 8.82
C HIS A 137 1.47 1.88 9.32
N THR A 138 0.58 1.19 8.62
CA THR A 138 -0.87 1.17 8.91
C THR A 138 -1.26 0.34 10.13
N GLY A 139 -0.31 -0.38 10.76
CA GLY A 139 -0.53 -1.13 12.00
C GLY A 139 -0.50 -2.64 11.78
N GLY A 140 -1.46 -3.36 12.37
CA GLY A 140 -1.59 -4.83 12.23
C GLY A 140 -0.76 -5.66 13.22
N LEU A 141 0.08 -5.02 14.04
CA LEU A 141 1.04 -5.68 14.94
C LEU A 141 0.48 -6.88 15.74
N PRO A 142 -0.75 -6.85 16.30
CA PRO A 142 -1.30 -7.99 17.03
C PRO A 142 -1.36 -9.31 16.23
N ALA A 143 -1.44 -9.26 14.89
CA ALA A 143 -1.41 -10.45 14.05
C ALA A 143 -0.10 -11.24 14.19
N THR A 144 1.01 -10.57 14.50
CA THR A 144 2.33 -11.20 14.73
C THR A 144 2.27 -12.32 15.77
N PHE A 145 1.46 -12.15 16.81
CA PHE A 145 1.30 -13.17 17.86
C PHE A 145 0.56 -14.42 17.39
N TYR A 146 -0.38 -14.25 16.45
CA TYR A 146 -1.07 -15.39 15.82
C TYR A 146 -0.11 -16.17 14.91
N TYR A 147 0.74 -15.47 14.17
CA TYR A 147 1.72 -16.05 13.25
C TYR A 147 3.09 -16.32 13.87
N ALA A 148 3.20 -16.35 15.20
CA ALA A 148 4.48 -16.39 15.89
C ALA A 148 5.35 -17.58 15.44
N GLU A 149 4.77 -18.78 15.31
CA GLU A 149 5.47 -19.98 14.82
C GLU A 149 6.03 -19.79 13.41
N GLU A 150 5.26 -19.18 12.51
CA GLU A 150 5.70 -18.94 11.13
C GLU A 150 6.83 -17.92 11.05
N LEU A 151 6.97 -17.04 12.05
CA LEU A 151 7.96 -15.96 12.09
C LEU A 151 9.26 -16.34 12.81
N LYS A 152 9.36 -17.53 13.43
CA LYS A 152 10.49 -17.94 14.27
C LYS A 152 11.85 -18.05 13.56
N ASP A 153 11.85 -18.34 12.24
CA ASP A 153 13.07 -18.68 11.48
C ASP A 153 13.48 -17.65 10.44
#